data_AF-A0AAI8R601-F1
#
_entry.id   AF-A0AAI8R601-F1
#
_cell.length_a   1.000
_cell.length_b   1.000
_cell.length_c   1.000
_cell.angle_alpha   90.00
_cell.angle_beta   90.00
_cell.angle_gamma   90.00
#
_symmetry.space_group_name_H-M   'P 1'
#
loop_
_entity.id
_entity.type
_entity.pdbx_description
1 polymer ?
#
loop_
_entity_poly.entity_id
_entity_poly.type
_entity_poly.pdbx_seq_one_letter_code
_entity_poly.pdbx_strand_id
1 'polypeptide(L)'
;MDWLDTLKNQQKNKNDKLEAVGYIRDILDYGDMSKNNAKKFIDNLAVQATLQDDDDIKELILDAILEGSKDPDLEKSIDLNPIIHHLNDFNDECLSYILSLLGNSGNVKYRQIIESYKGNSRLKENVE
;
A
#
# COMPACT_ATOMS: atom_id res chain seq x y z
N MET A 1 -8.01 18.56 -2.43
CA MET A 1 -9.03 17.54 -2.10
C MET A 1 -8.67 16.95 -0.74
N ASP A 2 -9.64 16.71 0.15
CA ASP A 2 -9.37 15.98 1.40
C ASP A 2 -9.49 14.47 1.14
N TRP A 3 -8.36 13.88 0.72
CA TRP A 3 -8.31 12.49 0.29
C TRP A 3 -8.60 11.53 1.46
N LEU A 4 -8.14 11.85 2.67
CA LEU A 4 -8.26 10.97 3.82
C LEU A 4 -9.69 10.90 4.32
N ASP A 5 -10.39 12.04 4.38
CA ASP A 5 -11.80 12.07 4.72
C ASP A 5 -12.65 11.35 3.67
N THR A 6 -12.26 11.42 2.39
CA THR A 6 -12.93 10.70 1.30
C THR A 6 -12.79 9.18 1.46
N LEU A 7 -11.59 8.68 1.79
CA LEU A 7 -11.35 7.24 2.00
C LEU A 7 -12.06 6.68 3.24
N LYS A 8 -12.12 7.47 4.32
CA LYS A 8 -12.80 7.09 5.56
C LYS A 8 -14.32 7.07 5.44
N ASN A 9 -14.88 7.83 4.51
CA ASN A 9 -16.33 7.96 4.38
C ASN A 9 -16.93 6.77 3.62
N GLN A 10 -17.70 5.94 4.32
CA GLN A 10 -18.38 4.78 3.75
C GLN A 10 -19.49 5.15 2.74
N GLN A 11 -20.01 6.38 2.78
CA GLN A 11 -21.03 6.85 1.83
C GLN A 11 -20.42 7.29 0.49
N LYS A 12 -19.09 7.44 0.42
CA LYS A 12 -18.39 7.79 -0.82
C LYS A 12 -18.37 6.61 -1.77
N ASN A 13 -18.73 6.88 -3.03
CA ASN A 13 -18.71 5.86 -4.06
C ASN A 13 -17.27 5.47 -4.42
N LYS A 14 -17.11 4.35 -5.15
CA LYS A 14 -15.81 3.84 -5.58
C LYS A 14 -14.99 4.87 -6.36
N ASN A 15 -15.60 5.57 -7.32
CA ASN A 15 -14.88 6.52 -8.16
C ASN A 15 -14.32 7.71 -7.36
N ASP A 16 -15.09 8.27 -6.42
CA ASP A 16 -14.62 9.33 -5.52
C ASP A 16 -13.40 8.86 -4.72
N LYS A 17 -13.41 7.60 -4.25
CA LYS A 17 -12.30 7.02 -3.51
C LYS A 17 -11.08 6.79 -4.40
N LEU A 18 -11.26 6.24 -5.61
CA LEU A 18 -10.17 6.06 -6.58
C LEU A 18 -9.53 7.40 -6.96
N GLU A 19 -10.34 8.44 -7.19
CA GLU A 19 -9.85 9.80 -7.46
C GLU A 19 -9.05 10.36 -6.27
N ALA A 20 -9.53 10.13 -5.04
CA ALA A 20 -8.80 10.51 -3.83
C ALA A 20 -7.45 9.80 -3.69
N VAL A 21 -7.36 8.51 -4.03
CA VAL A 21 -6.08 7.78 -4.03
C VAL A 21 -5.16 8.30 -5.15
N GLY A 22 -5.68 8.54 -6.35
CA GLY A 22 -4.91 9.14 -7.45
C GLY A 22 -4.34 10.51 -7.05
N TYR A 23 -5.15 11.37 -6.44
CA TYR A 23 -4.71 12.68 -5.97
C TYR A 23 -3.57 12.60 -4.94
N ILE A 24 -3.66 11.69 -3.97
CA ILE A 24 -2.59 11.56 -2.96
C ILE A 24 -1.34 10.90 -3.54
N ARG A 25 -1.48 9.97 -4.49
CA ARG A 25 -0.35 9.42 -5.24
C ARG A 25 0.40 10.52 -5.99
N ASP A 26 -0.30 11.37 -6.73
CA ASP A 26 0.32 12.49 -7.46
C ASP A 26 1.10 13.41 -6.51
N ILE A 27 0.57 13.65 -5.31
CA ILE A 27 1.27 14.42 -4.28
C ILE A 27 2.52 13.70 -3.76
N LEU A 28 2.48 12.39 -3.58
CA LEU A 28 3.64 11.61 -3.14
C LEU A 28 4.73 11.55 -4.21
N ASP A 29 4.34 11.46 -5.48
CA ASP A 29 5.27 11.34 -6.62
C ASP A 29 5.88 12.68 -7.02
N TYR A 30 5.07 13.74 -7.05
CA TYR A 30 5.46 15.04 -7.62
C TYR A 30 5.35 16.22 -6.66
N GLY A 31 4.76 16.03 -5.48
CA GLY A 31 4.62 17.08 -4.49
C GLY A 31 5.95 17.41 -3.83
N ASP A 32 6.24 18.71 -3.69
CA ASP A 32 7.37 19.18 -2.88
C ASP A 32 7.02 19.02 -1.38
N MET A 33 7.25 17.82 -0.87
CA MET A 33 6.87 17.41 0.48
C MET A 33 8.06 16.95 1.29
N SER A 34 8.08 17.31 2.58
CA SER A 34 9.08 16.78 3.51
C SER A 34 8.91 15.27 3.74
N LYS A 35 10.01 14.55 3.96
CA LYS A 35 10.00 13.10 4.28
C LYS A 35 9.04 12.75 5.43
N ASN A 36 8.94 13.60 6.44
CA ASN A 36 8.04 13.38 7.59
C ASN A 36 6.56 13.41 7.19
N ASN A 37 6.18 14.32 6.29
CA ASN A 37 4.81 14.39 5.80
C ASN A 37 4.50 13.22 4.86
N ALA A 38 5.45 12.86 3.97
CA ALA A 38 5.32 11.71 3.09
C ALA A 38 5.12 10.42 3.91
N LYS A 39 5.94 10.23 4.94
CA LYS A 39 5.79 9.12 5.89
C LYS A 39 4.41 9.11 6.54
N LYS A 40 3.94 10.26 7.03
CA LYS A 40 2.61 10.36 7.65
C LYS A 40 1.50 9.98 6.68
N PHE A 41 1.61 10.37 5.41
CA PHE A 41 0.61 10.03 4.40
C PHE A 41 0.63 8.55 4.07
N ILE A 42 1.81 7.97 3.90
CA ILE A 42 2.01 6.54 3.70
C ILE A 42 1.48 5.72 4.89
N ASP A 43 1.79 6.11 6.12
CA ASP A 43 1.30 5.42 7.32
C ASP A 43 -0.25 5.44 7.36
N ASN A 44 -0.88 6.54 6.96
CA ASN A 44 -2.34 6.61 6.85
C ASN A 44 -2.88 5.73 5.71
N LEU A 45 -2.21 5.71 4.56
CA LEU A 45 -2.56 4.84 3.44
C LEU A 45 -2.47 3.36 3.83
N ALA A 46 -1.43 2.95 4.55
CA ALA A 46 -1.27 1.58 5.03
C ALA A 46 -2.44 1.13 5.93
N VAL A 47 -2.94 2.02 6.78
CA VAL A 47 -4.17 1.78 7.57
C VAL A 47 -5.41 1.75 6.67
N GLN A 48 -5.52 2.65 5.69
CA GLN A 48 -6.69 2.65 4.80
C GLN A 48 -6.75 1.38 3.93
N ALA A 49 -5.62 0.83 3.48
CA ALA A 49 -5.57 -0.41 2.71
C ALA A 49 -6.26 -1.58 3.43
N THR A 50 -6.20 -1.62 4.76
CA THR A 50 -6.85 -2.68 5.57
C THR A 50 -8.31 -2.41 5.90
N LEU A 51 -8.83 -1.22 5.55
CA LEU A 51 -10.20 -0.78 5.88
C LEU A 51 -11.11 -0.68 4.66
N GLN A 52 -10.58 -0.78 3.45
CA GLN A 52 -11.40 -0.80 2.24
C GLN A 52 -11.89 -2.22 1.95
N ASP A 53 -13.12 -2.33 1.44
CA ASP A 53 -13.68 -3.61 1.03
C ASP A 53 -13.38 -3.94 -0.45
N ASP A 54 -13.19 -2.90 -1.28
CA ASP A 54 -13.00 -3.03 -2.73
C ASP A 54 -11.52 -3.20 -3.06
N ASP A 55 -11.19 -4.29 -3.76
CA ASP A 55 -9.80 -4.68 -4.04
C ASP A 55 -9.08 -3.70 -4.98
N ASP A 56 -9.77 -3.08 -5.95
CA ASP A 56 -9.14 -2.07 -6.82
C ASP A 56 -8.69 -0.84 -6.01
N ILE A 57 -9.46 -0.47 -4.97
CA ILE A 57 -9.06 0.63 -4.09
C ILE A 57 -7.86 0.20 -3.23
N LYS A 58 -7.86 -1.03 -2.69
CA LYS A 58 -6.73 -1.55 -1.91
C LYS A 58 -5.45 -1.58 -2.75
N GLU A 59 -5.54 -2.10 -3.97
CA GLU A 59 -4.43 -2.20 -4.91
C GLU A 59 -3.87 -0.81 -5.22
N LEU A 60 -4.73 0.15 -5.58
CA LEU A 60 -4.28 1.50 -5.89
C LEU A 60 -3.66 2.21 -4.68
N ILE A 61 -4.14 1.93 -3.46
CA ILE A 61 -3.50 2.43 -2.23
C ILE A 61 -2.10 1.82 -2.07
N LEU A 62 -1.95 0.51 -2.28
CA LEU A 62 -0.67 -0.18 -2.16
C LEU A 62 0.33 0.28 -3.22
N ASP A 63 -0.13 0.52 -4.45
CA ASP A 63 0.65 1.13 -5.53
C ASP A 63 1.12 2.54 -5.14
N ALA A 64 0.21 3.39 -4.61
CA ALA A 64 0.57 4.73 -4.14
C ALA A 64 1.60 4.71 -3.00
N ILE A 65 1.53 3.72 -2.09
CA ILE A 65 2.54 3.54 -1.04
C ILE A 65 3.89 3.17 -1.66
N LEU A 66 3.91 2.19 -2.57
CA LEU A 66 5.15 1.71 -3.20
C LEU A 66 5.85 2.80 -4.00
N GLU A 67 5.09 3.56 -4.79
CA GLU A 67 5.61 4.66 -5.60
C GLU A 67 6.07 5.83 -4.72
N GLY A 68 5.26 6.20 -3.73
CA GLY A 68 5.59 7.26 -2.77
C GLY A 68 6.73 6.91 -1.81
N SER A 69 7.11 5.64 -1.71
CA SER A 69 8.20 5.17 -0.84
C SER A 69 9.54 4.96 -1.55
N LYS A 70 9.71 5.41 -2.80
CA LYS A 70 10.96 5.19 -3.57
C LYS A 70 12.23 5.80 -2.94
N ASP A 71 12.10 6.76 -2.02
CA ASP A 71 13.23 7.22 -1.22
C ASP A 71 13.68 6.12 -0.23
N PRO A 72 14.92 5.61 -0.30
CA PRO A 72 15.34 4.46 0.50
C PRO A 72 15.31 4.66 2.02
N ASP A 73 15.41 5.90 2.51
CA ASP A 73 15.29 6.18 3.95
C ASP A 73 13.83 6.13 4.39
N LEU A 74 12.94 6.65 3.53
CA LEU A 74 11.50 6.62 3.75
C LEU A 74 11.00 5.18 3.74
N GLU A 75 11.36 4.41 2.71
CA GLU A 75 10.97 3.01 2.52
C GLU A 75 11.20 2.13 3.76
N LYS A 76 12.40 2.28 4.36
CA LYS A 76 12.79 1.52 5.57
C LYS A 76 12.08 1.96 6.84
N SER A 77 11.47 3.15 6.82
CA SER A 77 10.82 3.75 7.98
C SER A 77 9.31 3.49 8.05
N ILE A 78 8.71 2.96 6.98
CA ILE A 78 7.26 2.72 6.89
C ILE A 78 6.84 1.61 7.85
N ASP A 79 5.75 1.84 8.58
CA ASP A 79 5.15 0.80 9.41
C ASP A 79 4.20 -0.08 8.60
N LEU A 80 4.69 -1.26 8.19
CA LEU A 80 3.90 -2.26 7.46
C LEU A 80 3.11 -3.21 8.38
N ASN A 81 3.20 -3.07 9.71
CA ASN A 81 2.49 -3.96 10.63
C ASN A 81 0.95 -3.97 10.45
N PRO A 82 0.27 -2.84 10.15
CA PRO A 82 -1.16 -2.86 9.87
C PRO A 82 -1.52 -3.82 8.74
N ILE A 83 -0.79 -3.76 7.62
CA ILE A 83 -1.01 -4.61 6.45
C ILE A 83 -0.74 -6.09 6.79
N ILE A 84 0.33 -6.36 7.52
CA ILE A 84 0.76 -7.74 7.83
C ILE A 84 -0.29 -8.49 8.64
N HIS A 85 -0.95 -7.83 9.60
CA HIS A 85 -1.99 -8.46 10.40
C HIS A 85 -3.25 -8.82 9.58
N HIS A 86 -3.39 -8.26 8.39
CA HIS A 86 -4.54 -8.41 7.50
C HIS A 86 -4.20 -9.10 6.17
N LEU A 87 -3.05 -9.78 6.05
CA LEU A 87 -2.59 -10.39 4.79
C LEU A 87 -3.61 -11.30 4.11
N ASN A 88 -4.43 -12.01 4.88
CA ASN A 88 -5.44 -12.93 4.34
C ASN A 88 -6.65 -12.20 3.72
N ASP A 89 -6.79 -10.90 3.95
CA ASP A 89 -7.90 -10.06 3.47
C ASP A 89 -7.59 -9.41 2.10
N PHE A 90 -6.39 -9.64 1.57
CA PHE A 90 -5.92 -9.11 0.29
C PHE A 90 -5.98 -10.17 -0.81
N ASN A 91 -6.33 -9.73 -2.03
CA ASN A 91 -6.26 -10.56 -3.22
C ASN A 91 -4.80 -10.75 -3.69
N ASP A 92 -4.62 -11.54 -4.76
CA ASP A 92 -3.28 -11.93 -5.23
C ASP A 92 -2.49 -10.76 -5.85
N GLU A 93 -3.16 -9.81 -6.51
CA GLU A 93 -2.57 -8.58 -7.02
C GLU A 93 -2.05 -7.68 -5.88
N CYS A 94 -2.89 -7.43 -4.87
CA CYS A 94 -2.50 -6.70 -3.66
C CYS A 94 -1.33 -7.38 -2.94
N LEU A 95 -1.33 -8.71 -2.84
CA LEU A 95 -0.25 -9.46 -2.21
C LEU A 95 1.10 -9.24 -2.91
N SER A 96 1.12 -9.08 -4.24
CA SER A 96 2.35 -8.78 -4.99
C SER A 96 2.95 -7.42 -4.61
N TYR A 97 2.10 -6.39 -4.45
CA TYR A 97 2.53 -5.09 -3.92
C TYR A 97 3.04 -5.19 -2.49
N ILE A 98 2.30 -5.89 -1.62
CA ILE A 98 2.68 -6.05 -0.21
C ILE A 98 4.04 -6.75 -0.10
N LEU A 99 4.27 -7.83 -0.85
CA LEU A 99 5.56 -8.53 -0.85
C LEU A 99 6.70 -7.65 -1.34
N SER A 100 6.45 -6.77 -2.31
CA SER A 100 7.44 -5.78 -2.77
C SER A 100 7.79 -4.79 -1.67
N LEU A 101 6.78 -4.23 -0.98
CA LEU A 101 6.98 -3.34 0.17
C LEU A 101 7.76 -4.03 1.31
N LEU A 102 7.40 -5.26 1.65
CA LEU A 102 8.09 -6.04 2.68
C LEU A 102 9.55 -6.30 2.28
N GLY A 103 9.80 -6.68 1.03
CA GLY A 103 11.13 -6.91 0.49
C GLY A 103 12.00 -5.65 0.52
N ASN A 104 11.47 -4.54 0.02
CA ASN A 104 12.22 -3.30 -0.07
C ASN A 104 12.50 -2.64 1.29
N SER A 105 11.63 -2.86 2.29
CA SER A 105 11.87 -2.41 3.66
C SER A 105 13.20 -2.92 4.24
N GLY A 106 13.73 -4.03 3.70
CA GLY A 106 14.96 -4.67 4.17
C GLY A 106 14.85 -5.25 5.58
N ASN A 107 13.66 -5.27 6.19
CA ASN A 107 13.47 -5.71 7.55
C ASN A 107 13.44 -7.24 7.62
N VAL A 108 14.47 -7.83 8.23
CA VAL A 108 14.63 -9.28 8.35
C VAL A 108 13.44 -9.98 9.01
N LYS A 109 12.66 -9.27 9.84
CA LYS A 109 11.46 -9.83 10.48
C LYS A 109 10.40 -10.28 9.48
N TYR A 110 10.36 -9.69 8.28
CA TYR A 110 9.42 -10.04 7.22
C TYR A 110 9.87 -11.21 6.35
N ARG A 111 11.10 -11.69 6.52
CA ARG A 111 11.65 -12.77 5.70
C ARG A 111 10.79 -14.04 5.73
N GLN A 112 10.31 -14.43 6.90
CA GLN A 112 9.48 -15.63 7.05
C GLN A 112 8.14 -15.48 6.32
N ILE A 113 7.56 -14.29 6.34
CA ILE A 113 6.33 -13.97 5.60
C ILE A 113 6.62 -14.11 4.10
N ILE A 114 7.66 -13.44 3.59
CA ILE A 114 8.02 -13.52 2.16
C ILE A 114 8.27 -14.98 1.73
N GLU A 115 8.99 -15.74 2.56
CA GLU A 115 9.28 -17.16 2.28
C GLU A 115 8.02 -18.04 2.26
N SER A 116 6.99 -17.76 3.07
CA SER A 116 5.73 -18.52 3.02
C SER A 116 4.98 -18.35 1.71
N TYR A 117 5.21 -17.25 0.99
CA TYR A 117 4.59 -16.98 -0.31
C TYR A 117 5.38 -17.52 -1.52
N LYS A 118 6.63 -17.97 -1.35
CA LYS A 118 7.44 -18.53 -2.47
C LYS A 118 6.83 -19.78 -3.13
N GLY A 119 6.03 -20.53 -2.38
CA GLY A 119 5.31 -21.71 -2.88
C GLY A 119 3.84 -21.44 -3.23
N ASN A 120 3.37 -20.19 -3.06
CA ASN A 120 1.97 -19.86 -3.24
C ASN A 120 1.61 -19.89 -4.73
N SER A 121 0.79 -20.87 -5.13
CA SER A 121 0.35 -21.02 -6.51
C SER A 121 -0.52 -19.87 -7.00
N ARG A 122 -1.07 -19.07 -6.08
CA ARG A 122 -1.93 -17.92 -6.40
C ARG A 122 -1.15 -16.70 -6.91
N LEU A 123 0.13 -16.59 -6.55
CA LEU A 123 1.05 -15.55 -7.04
C LEU A 123 1.87 -16.00 -8.25
N LYS A 124 1.61 -17.21 -8.76
CA LYS A 124 2.15 -17.64 -10.05
C LYS A 124 1.33 -16.98 -11.15
N GLU A 125 1.59 -15.71 -11.43
CA GLU A 125 1.21 -15.18 -12.73
C GLU A 125 1.97 -15.92 -13.82
N ASN A 126 1.26 -16.19 -14.91
CA ASN A 126 1.74 -16.89 -16.09
C ASN A 126 2.99 -16.20 -16.63
N VAL A 127 4.17 -16.72 -16.25
CA VAL A 127 5.38 -16.47 -17.01
C VAL A 127 5.22 -17.26 -18.31
N GLU A 128 4.63 -16.62 -19.32
CA GLU A 128 4.81 -17.01 -20.73
C GLU A 128 6.16 -16.48 -21.25
#